data_AF-A0A7V4CHQ3-F1
#
_entry.id   AF-A0A7V4CHQ3-F1
#
_cell.length_a   1.000
_cell.length_b   1.000
_cell.length_c   1.000
_cell.angle_alpha   90.00
_cell.angle_beta   90.00
_cell.angle_gamma   90.00
#
_symmetry.space_group_name_H-M   'P 1'
#
loop_
_entity.id
_entity.type
_entity.pdbx_description
1 polymer ?
#
loop_
_entity_poly.entity_id
_entity_poly.type
_entity_poly.pdbx_seq_one_letter_code
_entity_poly.pdbx_strand_id
1 'polypeptide(L)'
;MFHTSVVFDNRIWVLGGYDGSYRNDVWYSSDGVNWYCATENAPWSGRSGHTSVVFDNKIWVLGGYDGSYRNDVWYSSDGINWYCTTKNAPWPRREGHTSVVFDNKIWVIGGWNGYERNDVWYSLYGVNWYCATENAPWSGRWEHTSVVFDNKIWVLGGCDSSCYRNDVWCMVSEKEKPRYPCDLVISDIKFYEPSNNNKLDGHEKGEIRFKIENKGKGEAINVKAKITPISLPQGLDYNKLVDIGIIKPKEVKEVKVDVSGKGDLKTGEAKFRIEVLEEYGYDAEPFTISFNTESFKPPSFILADYGIDDDKEGESYGNNNGII
;
A
#
# COMPACT_ATOMS: atom_id res chain seq x y z
N MET A 1 -1.90 -5.08 33.18
CA MET A 1 -2.91 -4.06 32.83
C MET A 1 -2.56 -3.43 31.49
N PHE A 2 -3.56 -2.97 30.74
CA PHE A 2 -3.39 -2.27 29.45
C PHE A 2 -2.53 -3.02 28.41
N HIS A 3 -2.66 -4.35 28.38
CA HIS A 3 -2.21 -5.16 27.24
C HIS A 3 -3.23 -5.01 26.10
N THR A 4 -2.84 -5.43 24.89
CA THR A 4 -3.76 -5.49 23.75
C THR A 4 -3.95 -6.93 23.29
N SER A 5 -5.06 -7.19 22.60
CA SER A 5 -5.29 -8.50 22.00
C SER A 5 -5.94 -8.40 20.62
N VAL A 6 -5.58 -9.33 19.74
CA VAL A 6 -6.14 -9.45 18.38
C VAL A 6 -6.34 -10.90 18.00
N VAL A 7 -7.19 -11.16 17.01
CA VAL A 7 -7.30 -12.49 16.38
C VAL A 7 -6.64 -12.43 15.00
N PHE A 8 -5.63 -13.29 14.79
CA PHE A 8 -4.86 -13.36 13.55
C PHE A 8 -4.42 -14.81 13.30
N ASP A 9 -4.54 -15.28 12.06
CA ASP A 9 -4.17 -16.66 11.66
C ASP A 9 -4.77 -17.74 12.59
N ASN A 10 -6.09 -17.63 12.84
CA ASN A 10 -6.84 -18.52 13.74
C ASN A 10 -6.29 -18.63 15.17
N ARG A 11 -5.57 -17.61 15.65
CA ARG A 11 -5.05 -17.54 17.01
C ARG A 11 -5.44 -16.21 17.66
N ILE A 12 -5.66 -16.26 18.96
CA ILE A 12 -5.71 -15.09 19.82
C ILE A 12 -4.27 -14.71 20.14
N TRP A 13 -3.93 -13.43 19.97
CA TRP A 13 -2.62 -12.87 20.32
C TRP A 13 -2.79 -11.86 21.43
N VAL A 14 -1.87 -11.86 22.39
CA VAL A 14 -1.78 -10.86 23.47
C VAL A 14 -0.41 -10.23 23.43
N LEU A 15 -0.36 -8.90 23.48
CA LEU A 15 0.86 -8.13 23.27
C LEU A 15 1.08 -7.11 24.40
N GLY A 16 2.28 -7.16 24.97
CA GLY A 16 2.80 -6.19 25.93
C GLY A 16 1.90 -5.93 27.14
N GLY A 17 1.91 -4.68 27.61
CA GLY A 17 1.17 -4.24 28.80
C GLY A 17 2.09 -3.94 29.99
N TYR A 18 1.51 -3.87 31.18
CA TYR A 18 2.22 -3.55 32.42
C TYR A 18 1.82 -4.47 33.57
N ASP A 19 2.79 -5.11 34.22
CA ASP A 19 2.61 -6.00 35.37
C ASP A 19 3.50 -5.61 36.57
N GLY A 20 3.96 -4.37 36.60
CA GLY A 20 5.05 -3.89 37.47
C GLY A 20 6.28 -3.47 36.66
N SER A 21 6.44 -4.03 35.45
CA SER A 21 7.34 -3.53 34.41
C SER A 21 6.60 -3.43 33.09
N TYR A 22 7.10 -2.57 32.19
CA TYR A 22 6.56 -2.50 30.84
C TYR A 22 7.00 -3.72 30.04
N ARG A 23 6.04 -4.36 29.37
CA ARG A 23 6.26 -5.62 28.66
C ARG A 23 6.20 -5.43 27.16
N ASN A 24 7.03 -6.20 26.47
CA ASN A 24 7.09 -6.36 25.01
C ASN A 24 7.12 -7.83 24.59
N ASP A 25 6.59 -8.71 25.44
CA ASP A 25 6.35 -10.08 25.08
C ASP A 25 5.07 -10.21 24.25
N VAL A 26 5.04 -11.28 23.46
CA VAL A 26 3.93 -11.64 22.57
C VAL A 26 3.58 -13.08 22.84
N TRP A 27 2.32 -13.30 23.18
CA TRP A 27 1.76 -14.61 23.47
C TRP A 27 0.63 -14.92 22.52
N TYR A 28 0.40 -16.20 22.25
CA TYR A 28 -0.75 -16.63 21.48
C TYR A 28 -1.42 -17.88 22.05
N SER A 29 -2.69 -18.06 21.67
CA SER A 29 -3.47 -19.25 21.97
C SER A 29 -4.40 -19.57 20.80
N SER A 30 -4.57 -20.86 20.49
CA SER A 30 -5.53 -21.33 19.50
C SER A 30 -6.89 -21.69 20.10
N ASP A 31 -6.97 -21.84 21.42
CA ASP A 31 -8.14 -22.34 22.14
C ASP A 31 -8.59 -21.43 23.30
N GLY A 32 -7.84 -20.37 23.59
CA GLY A 32 -8.06 -19.47 24.72
C GLY A 32 -7.66 -20.05 26.08
N VAL A 33 -7.17 -21.30 26.13
CA VAL A 33 -6.85 -22.03 27.35
C VAL A 33 -5.33 -22.24 27.47
N ASN A 34 -4.70 -22.74 26.42
CA ASN A 34 -3.27 -23.00 26.36
C ASN A 34 -2.56 -21.83 25.68
N TRP A 35 -1.56 -21.26 26.37
CA TRP A 35 -0.86 -20.07 25.92
C TRP A 35 0.62 -20.35 25.68
N TYR A 36 1.13 -19.87 24.55
CA TYR A 36 2.50 -20.07 24.12
C TYR A 36 3.17 -18.71 23.89
N CYS A 37 4.38 -18.55 24.40
CA CYS A 37 5.18 -17.36 24.12
C CYS A 37 5.71 -17.45 22.68
N ALA A 38 5.28 -16.53 21.82
CA ALA A 38 5.83 -16.39 20.46
C ALA A 38 7.11 -15.57 20.46
N THR A 39 7.20 -14.56 21.33
CA THR A 39 8.36 -13.67 21.42
C THR A 39 8.48 -13.16 22.85
N GLU A 40 9.59 -13.45 23.51
CA GLU A 40 9.83 -12.95 24.87
C GLU A 40 10.19 -11.47 24.90
N ASN A 41 10.89 -10.99 23.86
CA ASN A 41 11.39 -9.63 23.76
C ASN A 41 11.26 -9.14 22.31
N ALA A 42 10.12 -8.57 21.96
CA ALA A 42 9.95 -7.97 20.64
C ALA A 42 10.87 -6.74 20.49
N PRO A 43 11.28 -6.35 19.26
CA PRO A 43 12.21 -5.24 19.03
C PRO A 43 11.63 -3.86 19.36
N TRP A 44 10.31 -3.73 19.56
CA TRP A 44 9.71 -2.53 20.15
C TRP A 44 9.87 -2.51 21.66
N SER A 45 10.00 -1.31 22.25
CA SER A 45 10.12 -1.16 23.70
C SER A 45 8.89 -1.68 24.43
N GLY A 46 9.10 -2.29 25.60
CA GLY A 46 8.02 -2.69 26.50
C GLY A 46 7.12 -1.51 26.81
N ARG A 47 5.80 -1.69 26.70
CA ARG A 47 4.85 -0.57 26.77
C ARG A 47 3.44 -0.97 27.21
N SER A 48 2.73 -0.02 27.80
CA SER A 48 1.29 -0.09 28.08
C SER A 48 0.51 0.96 27.31
N GLY A 49 -0.83 0.86 27.30
CA GLY A 49 -1.70 1.89 26.70
C GLY A 49 -1.51 2.06 25.18
N HIS A 50 -0.83 1.11 24.55
CA HIS A 50 -0.71 1.00 23.10
C HIS A 50 -1.99 0.36 22.54
N THR A 51 -2.13 0.37 21.22
CA THR A 51 -3.21 -0.35 20.53
C THR A 51 -2.63 -1.38 19.56
N SER A 52 -3.41 -2.42 19.26
CA SER A 52 -3.10 -3.35 18.19
C SER A 52 -4.31 -3.64 17.32
N VAL A 53 -4.06 -3.84 16.02
CA VAL A 53 -5.08 -4.17 15.02
C VAL A 53 -4.53 -5.17 14.02
N VAL A 54 -5.42 -5.88 13.32
CA VAL A 54 -5.05 -6.74 12.18
C VAL A 54 -5.45 -6.05 10.89
N PHE A 55 -4.48 -5.81 10.03
CA PHE A 55 -4.68 -5.13 8.75
C PHE A 55 -3.72 -5.68 7.70
N ASP A 56 -4.21 -5.91 6.49
CA ASP A 56 -3.41 -6.45 5.36
C ASP A 56 -2.60 -7.71 5.75
N ASN A 57 -3.28 -8.67 6.40
CA ASN A 57 -2.71 -9.93 6.88
C ASN A 57 -1.47 -9.75 7.78
N LYS A 58 -1.45 -8.71 8.60
CA LYS A 58 -0.39 -8.39 9.56
C LYS A 58 -1.00 -7.93 10.88
N ILE A 59 -0.32 -8.21 11.98
CA ILE A 59 -0.58 -7.61 13.28
C ILE A 59 0.16 -6.28 13.34
N TRP A 60 -0.50 -5.23 13.81
CA TRP A 60 0.06 -3.89 13.96
C TRP A 60 0.07 -3.47 15.43
N VAL A 61 1.11 -2.76 15.87
CA VAL A 61 1.24 -2.17 17.21
C VAL A 61 1.50 -0.67 17.05
N LEU A 62 0.69 0.15 17.73
CA LEU A 62 0.72 1.61 17.57
C LEU A 62 0.82 2.32 18.92
N GLY A 63 1.79 3.23 19.01
CA GLY A 63 1.92 4.17 20.12
C GLY A 63 2.10 3.51 21.49
N GLY A 64 1.54 4.13 22.53
CA GLY A 64 1.61 3.68 23.92
C GLY A 64 2.60 4.46 24.78
N TYR A 65 2.90 3.91 25.96
CA TYR A 65 3.79 4.50 26.94
C TYR A 65 4.78 3.47 27.48
N ASP A 66 6.06 3.85 27.49
CA ASP A 66 7.17 3.03 28.00
C ASP A 66 8.03 3.78 29.04
N GLY A 67 7.41 4.72 29.77
CA GLY A 67 8.10 5.80 30.49
C GLY A 67 8.18 7.10 29.66
N SER A 68 7.85 7.02 28.38
CA SER A 68 7.59 8.18 27.51
C SER A 68 6.47 7.85 26.53
N TYR A 69 5.67 8.85 26.14
CA TYR A 69 4.63 8.65 25.12
C TYR A 69 5.26 8.31 23.77
N ARG A 70 4.60 7.43 23.01
CA ARG A 70 5.09 6.89 21.74
C ARG A 70 4.14 7.17 20.58
N ASN A 71 4.73 7.20 19.38
CA ASN A 71 4.03 7.25 18.10
C ASN A 71 4.76 6.45 17.01
N ASP A 72 5.52 5.45 17.41
CA ASP A 72 6.05 4.46 16.50
C ASP A 72 4.97 3.45 16.11
N VAL A 73 5.14 2.89 14.91
CA VAL A 73 4.24 1.91 14.31
C VAL A 73 5.07 0.70 13.90
N TRP A 74 4.65 -0.46 14.39
CA TRP A 74 5.28 -1.74 14.12
C TRP A 74 4.28 -2.70 13.50
N TYR A 75 4.77 -3.63 12.70
CA TYR A 75 3.97 -4.74 12.23
C TYR A 75 4.71 -6.07 12.29
N SER A 76 3.95 -7.17 12.27
CA SER A 76 4.44 -8.52 12.08
C SER A 76 3.47 -9.33 11.23
N SER A 77 3.98 -10.17 10.34
CA SER A 77 3.18 -11.10 9.54
C SER A 77 2.98 -12.47 10.19
N ASP A 78 3.69 -12.75 11.29
CA ASP A 78 3.72 -14.05 11.96
C ASP A 78 3.65 -13.96 13.48
N GLY A 79 3.64 -12.74 14.04
CA GLY A 79 3.67 -12.46 15.48
C GLY A 79 5.06 -12.63 16.11
N ILE A 80 6.09 -13.00 15.34
CA ILE A 80 7.44 -13.31 15.80
C ILE A 80 8.45 -12.29 15.26
N ASN A 81 8.44 -12.06 13.95
CA ASN A 81 9.32 -11.12 13.27
C ASN A 81 8.62 -9.78 13.15
N TRP A 82 9.18 -8.77 13.82
CA TRP A 82 8.58 -7.44 13.94
C TRP A 82 9.41 -6.37 13.22
N TYR A 83 8.73 -5.50 12.49
CA TYR A 83 9.35 -4.46 11.67
C TYR A 83 8.79 -3.09 12.04
N CYS A 84 9.68 -2.14 12.33
CA CYS A 84 9.31 -0.75 12.56
C CYS A 84 9.03 -0.10 11.19
N THR A 85 7.77 0.18 10.89
CA THR A 85 7.42 0.85 9.63
C THR A 85 7.57 2.37 9.73
N THR A 86 7.35 2.92 10.93
CA THR A 86 7.39 4.36 11.16
C THR A 86 7.91 4.60 12.57
N LYS A 87 9.09 5.19 12.69
CA LYS A 87 9.71 5.46 14.00
C LYS A 87 9.09 6.67 14.71
N ASN A 88 8.63 7.65 13.94
CA ASN A 88 7.94 8.83 14.44
C ASN A 88 6.82 9.17 13.44
N ALA A 89 5.60 8.70 13.70
CA ALA A 89 4.47 9.08 12.87
C ALA A 89 4.14 10.58 13.06
N PRO A 90 3.49 11.24 12.08
CA PRO A 90 3.15 12.66 12.19
C PRO A 90 2.09 12.95 13.27
N TRP A 91 1.32 11.95 13.71
CA TRP A 91 0.40 12.14 14.83
C TRP A 91 1.15 12.30 16.16
N PRO A 92 0.64 13.16 17.07
CA PRO A 92 1.22 13.34 18.40
C PRO A 92 1.39 12.02 19.15
N ARG A 93 2.54 11.83 19.80
CA ARG A 93 2.81 10.72 20.74
C ARG A 93 1.69 10.61 21.76
N ARG A 94 1.23 9.39 22.07
CA ARG A 94 0.05 9.17 22.91
C ARG A 94 -0.01 7.75 23.48
N GLU A 95 -0.74 7.62 24.58
CA GLU A 95 -1.24 6.36 25.12
C GLU A 95 -2.76 6.42 25.33
N GLY A 96 -3.39 5.28 25.66
CA GLY A 96 -4.82 5.22 25.98
C GLY A 96 -5.73 5.65 24.82
N HIS A 97 -5.21 5.64 23.60
CA HIS A 97 -5.97 5.89 22.38
C HIS A 97 -6.65 4.61 21.93
N THR A 98 -7.52 4.72 20.92
CA THR A 98 -8.07 3.54 20.24
C THR A 98 -7.60 3.50 18.79
N SER A 99 -7.53 2.29 18.24
CA SER A 99 -7.29 2.08 16.83
C SER A 99 -8.29 1.07 16.27
N VAL A 100 -8.77 1.32 15.05
CA VAL A 100 -9.70 0.44 14.34
C VAL A 100 -9.31 0.32 12.87
N VAL A 101 -9.70 -0.77 12.24
CA VAL A 101 -9.61 -0.92 10.78
C VAL A 101 -10.96 -0.65 10.17
N PHE A 102 -11.05 0.37 9.34
CA PHE A 102 -12.29 0.77 8.67
C PHE A 102 -11.96 1.31 7.28
N ASP A 103 -12.75 0.90 6.28
CA ASP A 103 -12.60 1.39 4.90
C ASP A 103 -11.17 1.22 4.36
N ASN A 104 -10.63 0.02 4.57
CA ASN A 104 -9.27 -0.39 4.20
C ASN A 104 -8.16 0.57 4.69
N LYS A 105 -8.38 1.18 5.87
CA LYS A 105 -7.44 2.09 6.53
C LYS A 105 -7.32 1.70 8.00
N ILE A 106 -6.14 1.95 8.57
CA ILE A 106 -5.92 1.94 10.02
C ILE A 106 -6.23 3.34 10.53
N TRP A 107 -7.07 3.43 11.57
CA TRP A 107 -7.43 4.69 12.22
C TRP A 107 -6.84 4.76 13.62
N VAL A 108 -6.39 5.94 14.05
CA VAL A 108 -5.92 6.27 15.40
C VAL A 108 -6.77 7.41 15.94
N ILE A 109 -7.39 7.22 17.11
CA ILE A 109 -8.45 8.08 17.63
C ILE A 109 -8.16 8.45 19.07
N GLY A 110 -8.11 9.76 19.35
CA GLY A 110 -8.00 10.32 20.70
C GLY A 110 -6.76 9.86 21.46
N GLY A 111 -6.85 9.74 22.79
CA GLY A 111 -5.76 9.33 23.68
C GLY A 111 -5.25 10.47 24.57
N TRP A 112 -4.12 10.22 25.21
CA TRP A 112 -3.50 11.12 26.18
C TRP A 112 -2.00 11.25 25.97
N ASN A 113 -1.49 12.46 26.15
CA ASN A 113 -0.04 12.72 26.22
C ASN A 113 0.37 13.82 27.19
N GLY A 114 -0.34 13.90 28.31
CA GLY A 114 -0.34 15.05 29.23
C GLY A 114 -1.44 16.06 28.91
N TYR A 115 -2.06 15.92 27.75
CA TYR A 115 -3.28 16.61 27.33
C TYR A 115 -4.24 15.59 26.71
N GLU A 116 -5.53 15.78 26.92
CA GLU A 116 -6.58 15.01 26.29
C GLU A 116 -6.63 15.27 24.78
N ARG A 117 -6.74 14.19 24.00
CA ARG A 117 -6.75 14.27 22.53
C ARG A 117 -8.12 13.93 21.98
N ASN A 118 -8.53 14.68 20.96
CA ASN A 118 -9.68 14.40 20.10
C ASN A 118 -9.36 14.50 18.60
N ASP A 119 -8.07 14.43 18.25
CA ASP A 119 -7.66 14.30 16.86
C ASP A 119 -7.85 12.86 16.37
N VAL A 120 -8.05 12.73 15.06
CA VAL A 120 -8.26 11.46 14.36
C VAL A 120 -7.31 11.40 13.18
N TRP A 121 -6.57 10.30 13.08
CA TRP A 121 -5.60 10.05 12.03
C TRP A 121 -5.89 8.73 11.34
N TYR A 122 -5.45 8.60 10.09
CA TYR A 122 -5.53 7.34 9.36
C TYR A 122 -4.31 7.06 8.49
N SER A 123 -4.13 5.80 8.14
CA SER A 123 -3.16 5.35 7.16
C SER A 123 -3.75 4.26 6.26
N LEU A 124 -3.43 4.32 4.97
CA LEU A 124 -3.79 3.26 4.01
C LEU A 124 -2.89 2.02 4.13
N TYR A 125 -1.65 2.19 4.61
CA TYR A 125 -0.62 1.15 4.55
C TYR A 125 0.23 1.07 5.83
N GLY A 126 -0.13 1.82 6.87
CA GLY A 126 0.63 1.95 8.12
C GLY A 126 1.91 2.80 8.04
N VAL A 127 2.31 3.28 6.84
CA VAL A 127 3.53 4.07 6.62
C VAL A 127 3.24 5.58 6.62
N ASN A 128 2.39 6.02 5.68
CA ASN A 128 2.01 7.42 5.54
C ASN A 128 0.71 7.67 6.32
N TRP A 129 0.73 8.67 7.19
CA TRP A 129 -0.38 8.99 8.08
C TRP A 129 -0.94 10.38 7.77
N TYR A 130 -2.26 10.47 7.78
CA TYR A 130 -3.00 11.68 7.41
C TYR A 130 -3.94 12.05 8.55
N CYS A 131 -3.98 13.34 8.89
CA CYS A 131 -4.93 13.87 9.86
C CYS A 131 -6.31 13.95 9.19
N ALA A 132 -7.29 13.20 9.70
CA ALA A 132 -8.68 13.32 9.25
C ALA A 132 -9.35 14.54 9.88
N THR A 133 -9.10 14.79 11.16
CA THR A 133 -9.50 16.01 11.86
C THR A 133 -8.59 16.24 13.06
N GLU A 134 -8.20 17.48 13.30
CA GLU A 134 -7.44 17.87 14.50
C GLU A 134 -8.35 18.02 15.72
N ASN A 135 -9.65 18.26 15.51
CA ASN A 135 -10.62 18.56 16.56
C ASN A 135 -11.94 17.88 16.21
N ALA A 136 -12.12 16.63 16.64
CA ALA A 136 -13.41 15.98 16.53
C ALA A 136 -14.46 16.68 17.42
N PRO A 137 -15.77 16.58 17.11
CA PRO A 137 -16.83 17.28 17.85
C PRO A 137 -16.99 16.79 19.30
N TRP A 138 -16.40 15.66 19.66
CA TRP A 138 -16.34 15.15 21.02
C TRP A 138 -15.14 15.72 21.78
N SER A 139 -15.29 15.85 23.10
CA SER A 139 -14.21 16.27 23.99
C SER A 139 -13.04 15.30 23.96
N GLY A 140 -11.81 15.81 24.08
CA GLY A 140 -10.61 14.99 24.22
C GLY A 140 -10.77 13.93 25.31
N ARG A 141 -10.26 12.72 25.03
CA ARG A 141 -10.48 11.56 25.91
C ARG A 141 -9.44 10.47 25.71
N TRP A 142 -9.21 9.69 26.75
CA TRP A 142 -8.41 8.45 26.70
C TRP A 142 -9.18 7.29 27.35
N GLU A 143 -8.65 6.08 27.23
CA GLU A 143 -9.26 4.83 27.75
C GLU A 143 -10.71 4.60 27.26
N HIS A 144 -11.06 5.20 26.13
CA HIS A 144 -12.32 4.98 25.45
C HIS A 144 -12.27 3.69 24.63
N THR A 145 -13.41 3.27 24.09
CA THR A 145 -13.48 2.18 23.12
C THR A 145 -13.97 2.71 21.78
N SER A 146 -13.37 2.23 20.69
CA SER A 146 -13.88 2.46 19.35
C SER A 146 -14.21 1.15 18.65
N VAL A 147 -15.33 1.11 17.93
CA VAL A 147 -15.77 -0.07 17.17
C VAL A 147 -16.25 0.33 15.79
N VAL A 148 -16.13 -0.60 14.84
CA VAL A 148 -16.74 -0.45 13.52
C VAL A 148 -18.09 -1.15 13.52
N PHE A 149 -19.15 -0.40 13.23
CA PHE A 149 -20.51 -0.92 13.14
C PHE A 149 -21.33 -0.08 12.17
N ASP A 150 -22.21 -0.70 11.39
CA ASP A 150 -23.05 -0.01 10.40
C ASP A 150 -22.24 0.91 9.46
N ASN A 151 -21.11 0.39 8.95
CA ASN A 151 -20.20 1.11 8.07
C ASN A 151 -19.76 2.49 8.61
N LYS A 152 -19.59 2.59 9.93
CA LYS A 152 -19.12 3.78 10.64
C LYS A 152 -18.18 3.38 11.76
N ILE A 153 -17.34 4.32 12.17
CA ILE A 153 -16.57 4.21 13.40
C ILE A 153 -17.40 4.82 14.53
N TRP A 154 -17.56 4.09 15.62
CA TRP A 154 -18.23 4.55 16.83
C TRP A 154 -17.20 4.73 17.94
N VAL A 155 -17.30 5.82 18.69
CA VAL A 155 -16.46 6.15 19.84
C VAL A 155 -17.36 6.15 21.08
N LEU A 156 -17.01 5.34 22.08
CA LEU A 156 -17.82 5.09 23.27
C LEU A 156 -17.03 5.38 24.54
N GLY A 157 -17.60 6.21 25.41
CA GLY A 157 -17.10 6.46 26.76
C GLY A 157 -15.67 7.02 26.79
N GLY A 158 -14.87 6.51 27.74
CA GLY A 158 -13.54 7.03 28.10
C GLY A 158 -13.59 8.01 29.26
N CYS A 159 -12.47 8.67 29.51
CA CYS A 159 -12.37 9.73 30.52
C CYS A 159 -11.62 10.94 30.00
N ASP A 160 -11.88 12.07 30.65
CA ASP A 160 -11.03 13.26 30.61
C ASP A 160 -10.55 13.61 32.04
N SER A 161 -9.83 14.73 32.21
CA SER A 161 -9.39 15.20 33.53
C SER A 161 -10.53 15.53 34.52
N SER A 162 -11.77 15.63 34.07
CA SER A 162 -12.92 16.02 34.89
C SER A 162 -13.85 14.86 35.25
N CYS A 163 -14.08 13.90 34.35
CA CYS A 163 -15.06 12.83 34.55
C CYS A 163 -14.90 11.63 33.60
N TYR A 164 -15.60 10.55 33.95
CA TYR A 164 -15.90 9.46 33.02
C TYR A 164 -17.02 9.85 32.07
N ARG A 165 -16.87 9.51 30.80
CA ARG A 165 -17.83 9.76 29.74
C ARG A 165 -18.72 8.54 29.53
N ASN A 166 -19.99 8.78 29.26
CA ASN A 166 -21.00 7.78 28.88
C ASN A 166 -21.69 8.14 27.54
N ASP A 167 -21.12 9.10 26.81
CA ASP A 167 -21.58 9.50 25.49
C ASP A 167 -21.10 8.52 24.41
N VAL A 168 -21.83 8.53 23.29
CA VAL A 168 -21.53 7.72 22.11
C VAL A 168 -21.53 8.64 20.92
N TRP A 169 -20.44 8.60 20.15
CA TRP A 169 -20.26 9.36 18.93
C TRP A 169 -20.08 8.41 17.76
N CYS A 170 -20.49 8.82 16.58
CA CYS A 170 -20.12 8.11 15.35
C CYS A 170 -19.46 9.07 14.38
N MET A 171 -18.42 8.58 13.72
CA MET A 171 -17.87 9.24 12.56
C MET A 171 -18.84 9.06 11.41
N VAL A 172 -19.60 10.10 11.13
CA VAL A 172 -20.29 10.26 9.86
C VAL A 172 -19.28 10.79 8.86
N SER A 173 -19.11 10.11 7.72
CA SER A 173 -18.48 10.72 6.56
C SER A 173 -19.30 11.96 6.20
N GLU A 174 -18.74 13.16 6.42
CA GLU A 174 -19.34 14.41 5.92
C GLU A 174 -19.33 14.47 4.39
N LYS A 175 -18.59 13.59 3.72
CA LYS A 175 -18.83 13.37 2.30
C LYS A 175 -20.11 12.55 2.20
N GLU A 176 -21.24 13.24 2.04
CA GLU A 176 -22.44 12.62 1.47
C GLU A 176 -21.98 11.80 0.27
N LYS A 177 -22.36 10.51 0.21
CA LYS A 177 -22.29 9.78 -1.06
C LYS A 177 -22.88 10.72 -2.11
N PRO A 178 -22.19 10.99 -3.23
CA PRO A 178 -22.72 11.89 -4.24
C PRO A 178 -24.18 11.51 -4.48
N ARG A 179 -25.10 12.50 -4.41
CA ARG A 179 -26.56 12.27 -4.45
C ARG A 179 -26.98 11.34 -5.59
N TYR A 180 -26.17 11.28 -6.64
CA TYR A 180 -26.26 10.32 -7.71
C TYR A 180 -24.95 9.53 -7.84
N PRO A 181 -24.99 8.22 -8.14
CA PRO A 181 -23.79 7.43 -8.34
C PRO A 181 -23.02 7.85 -9.60
N CYS A 182 -21.69 7.66 -9.61
CA CYS A 182 -20.91 7.60 -10.84
C CYS A 182 -21.10 6.21 -11.51
N ASP A 183 -20.71 6.10 -12.78
CA ASP A 183 -20.75 4.84 -13.54
C ASP A 183 -19.52 4.82 -14.45
N LEU A 184 -18.48 4.12 -14.00
CA LEU A 184 -17.17 4.12 -14.65
C LEU A 184 -17.12 3.03 -15.72
N VAL A 185 -17.02 3.46 -16.98
CA VAL A 185 -16.94 2.56 -18.13
C VAL A 185 -15.57 2.65 -18.78
N ILE A 186 -14.92 1.51 -18.92
CA ILE A 186 -13.61 1.38 -19.55
C ILE A 186 -13.78 1.06 -21.04
N SER A 187 -12.96 1.69 -21.87
CA SER A 187 -12.94 1.46 -23.32
C SER A 187 -11.55 1.69 -23.92
N ASP A 188 -11.39 1.41 -25.21
CA ASP A 188 -10.17 1.73 -25.99
C ASP A 188 -8.87 1.16 -25.39
N ILE A 189 -8.95 -0.05 -24.82
CA ILE A 189 -7.82 -0.76 -24.20
C ILE A 189 -6.83 -1.18 -25.28
N LYS A 190 -5.60 -0.67 -25.21
CA LYS A 190 -4.54 -0.89 -26.19
C LYS A 190 -3.17 -0.95 -25.52
N PHE A 191 -2.28 -1.73 -26.12
CA PHE A 191 -0.86 -1.73 -25.81
C PHE A 191 -0.10 -1.00 -26.93
N TYR A 192 0.84 -0.15 -26.55
CA TYR A 192 1.69 0.63 -27.43
C TYR A 192 3.15 0.35 -27.11
N GLU A 193 3.97 0.17 -28.14
CA GLU A 193 5.41 -0.01 -28.01
C GLU A 193 6.15 0.68 -29.18
N PRO A 194 7.46 0.97 -29.04
CA PRO A 194 8.20 1.81 -29.99
C PRO A 194 8.52 1.19 -31.35
N SER A 195 8.69 -0.13 -31.42
CA SER A 195 9.08 -0.88 -32.61
C SER A 195 7.90 -1.28 -33.52
N ASN A 196 6.66 -1.15 -33.01
CA ASN A 196 5.41 -1.45 -33.69
C ASN A 196 5.30 -2.89 -34.21
N ASN A 197 5.91 -3.84 -33.48
CA ASN A 197 5.87 -5.29 -33.69
C ASN A 197 4.86 -6.01 -32.76
N ASN A 198 4.10 -5.28 -31.93
CA ASN A 198 3.18 -5.79 -30.89
C ASN A 198 3.86 -6.63 -29.80
N LYS A 199 5.14 -6.41 -29.56
CA LYS A 199 5.93 -7.04 -28.49
C LYS A 199 6.75 -5.97 -27.79
N LEU A 200 6.95 -6.15 -26.48
CA LEU A 200 7.91 -5.31 -25.77
C LEU A 200 9.29 -5.98 -25.82
N ASP A 201 10.24 -5.36 -26.51
CA ASP A 201 11.60 -5.87 -26.58
C ASP A 201 12.43 -5.43 -25.34
N GLY A 202 13.51 -6.16 -25.07
CA GLY A 202 14.47 -5.78 -24.04
C GLY A 202 15.05 -4.38 -24.31
N HIS A 203 15.09 -3.54 -23.28
CA HIS A 203 15.44 -2.11 -23.32
C HIS A 203 14.38 -1.15 -23.90
N GLU A 204 13.19 -1.64 -24.24
CA GLU A 204 12.10 -0.79 -24.68
C GLU A 204 11.19 -0.30 -23.56
N LYS A 205 10.48 0.80 -23.83
CA LYS A 205 9.42 1.35 -22.98
C LYS A 205 8.13 1.40 -23.77
N GLY A 206 7.12 0.69 -23.29
CA GLY A 206 5.78 0.67 -23.84
C GLY A 206 4.77 1.27 -22.86
N GLU A 207 3.54 1.39 -23.33
CA GLU A 207 2.43 1.94 -22.56
C GLU A 207 1.18 1.09 -22.79
N ILE A 208 0.51 0.70 -21.72
CA ILE A 208 -0.89 0.28 -21.80
C ILE A 208 -1.74 1.53 -21.67
N ARG A 209 -2.63 1.77 -22.64
CA ARG A 209 -3.57 2.89 -22.63
C ARG A 209 -4.99 2.38 -22.62
N PHE A 210 -5.85 3.07 -21.89
CA PHE A 210 -7.29 2.86 -21.93
C PHE A 210 -8.00 4.16 -21.61
N LYS A 211 -9.26 4.28 -22.04
CA LYS A 211 -10.13 5.38 -21.67
C LYS A 211 -11.04 4.96 -20.55
N ILE A 212 -11.30 5.90 -19.64
CA ILE A 212 -12.31 5.78 -18.60
C ILE A 212 -13.29 6.93 -18.75
N GLU A 213 -14.57 6.59 -18.88
CA GLU A 213 -15.68 7.53 -18.97
C GLU A 213 -16.54 7.41 -17.71
N ASN A 214 -16.91 8.53 -17.11
CA ASN A 214 -17.95 8.54 -16.08
C ASN A 214 -19.31 8.82 -16.73
N LYS A 215 -20.11 7.77 -16.96
CA LYS A 215 -21.48 7.86 -17.49
C LYS A 215 -22.52 8.19 -16.43
N GLY A 216 -22.11 8.16 -15.15
CA GLY A 216 -22.99 8.45 -14.04
C GLY A 216 -23.26 9.94 -13.88
N LYS A 217 -24.11 10.25 -12.91
CA LYS A 217 -24.51 11.64 -12.59
C LYS A 217 -23.69 12.21 -11.43
N GLY A 218 -23.01 11.37 -10.65
CA GLY A 218 -22.08 11.78 -9.60
C GLY A 218 -20.64 11.89 -10.09
N GLU A 219 -19.83 12.66 -9.37
CA GLU A 219 -18.38 12.67 -9.55
C GLU A 219 -17.78 11.36 -9.01
N ALA A 220 -16.83 10.78 -9.75
CA ALA A 220 -15.99 9.70 -9.23
C ALA A 220 -14.75 10.32 -8.57
N ILE A 221 -14.45 9.96 -7.33
CA ILE A 221 -13.43 10.61 -6.51
C ILE A 221 -12.30 9.62 -6.21
N ASN A 222 -11.06 10.13 -6.19
CA ASN A 222 -9.85 9.38 -5.82
C ASN A 222 -9.72 8.06 -6.62
N VAL A 223 -10.03 8.14 -7.93
CA VAL A 223 -10.03 7.00 -8.83
C VAL A 223 -8.59 6.55 -9.07
N LYS A 224 -8.33 5.25 -8.92
CA LYS A 224 -6.99 4.66 -9.10
C LYS A 224 -7.06 3.37 -9.90
N ALA A 225 -6.11 3.17 -10.81
CA ALA A 225 -5.93 1.90 -11.48
C ALA A 225 -4.87 1.06 -10.75
N LYS A 226 -5.27 -0.11 -10.24
CA LYS A 226 -4.38 -1.11 -9.65
C LYS A 226 -4.05 -2.17 -10.70
N ILE A 227 -2.75 -2.41 -10.91
CA ILE A 227 -2.24 -3.34 -11.92
C ILE A 227 -1.71 -4.57 -11.19
N THR A 228 -2.31 -5.74 -11.44
CA THR A 228 -1.92 -7.01 -10.82
C THR A 228 -1.46 -7.99 -11.90
N PRO A 229 -0.22 -8.51 -11.83
CA PRO A 229 0.26 -9.48 -12.80
C PRO A 229 -0.45 -10.83 -12.61
N ILE A 230 -0.92 -11.40 -13.72
CA ILE A 230 -1.35 -12.80 -13.83
C ILE A 230 -0.18 -13.65 -14.34
N SER A 231 0.54 -13.13 -15.34
CA SER A 231 1.79 -13.69 -15.87
C SER A 231 2.78 -12.56 -16.05
N LEU A 232 4.00 -12.71 -15.51
CA LEU A 232 5.01 -11.67 -15.55
C LEU A 232 6.35 -12.27 -16.00
N PRO A 233 6.76 -12.04 -17.26
CA PRO A 233 8.09 -12.39 -17.72
C PRO A 233 9.18 -11.74 -16.85
N GLN A 234 10.25 -12.48 -16.57
CA GLN A 234 11.42 -11.92 -15.88
C GLN A 234 11.96 -10.72 -16.67
N GLY A 235 12.36 -9.67 -15.95
CA GLY A 235 12.91 -8.45 -16.54
C GLY A 235 11.85 -7.44 -17.00
N LEU A 236 10.55 -7.72 -16.81
CA LEU A 236 9.48 -6.74 -17.08
C LEU A 236 9.21 -5.85 -15.86
N ASP A 237 9.27 -4.53 -16.05
CA ASP A 237 8.87 -3.52 -15.05
C ASP A 237 7.58 -2.82 -15.46
N TYR A 238 6.80 -2.36 -14.47
CA TYR A 238 5.49 -1.72 -14.72
C TYR A 238 5.01 -0.87 -13.54
N ASN A 239 4.12 0.09 -13.84
CA ASN A 239 3.42 0.86 -12.80
C ASN A 239 2.38 -0.03 -12.09
N LYS A 240 2.59 -0.31 -10.79
CA LYS A 240 1.66 -1.11 -9.97
C LYS A 240 0.35 -0.38 -9.65
N LEU A 241 0.41 0.95 -9.60
CA LEU A 241 -0.71 1.82 -9.26
C LEU A 241 -0.59 3.12 -10.07
N VAL A 242 -1.69 3.54 -10.67
CA VAL A 242 -1.80 4.83 -11.38
C VAL A 242 -2.92 5.64 -10.77
N ASP A 243 -2.62 6.87 -10.34
CA ASP A 243 -3.61 7.80 -9.80
C ASP A 243 -4.30 8.55 -10.94
N ILE A 244 -5.63 8.45 -11.03
CA ILE A 244 -6.46 9.08 -12.07
C ILE A 244 -7.15 10.33 -11.50
N GLY A 245 -7.30 10.41 -10.18
CA GLY A 245 -7.94 11.52 -9.47
C GLY A 245 -9.46 11.55 -9.64
N ILE A 246 -10.02 12.74 -9.85
CA ILE A 246 -11.47 12.95 -9.96
C ILE A 246 -11.91 12.81 -11.42
N ILE A 247 -13.05 12.17 -11.68
CA ILE A 247 -13.68 12.10 -13.01
C ILE A 247 -15.11 12.63 -12.92
N LYS A 248 -15.36 13.80 -13.52
CA LYS A 248 -16.66 14.46 -13.51
C LYS A 248 -17.69 13.72 -14.37
N PRO A 249 -19.00 13.94 -14.15
CA PRO A 249 -20.03 13.40 -15.03
C PRO A 249 -19.77 13.72 -16.50
N LYS A 250 -19.84 12.69 -17.35
CA LYS A 250 -19.56 12.71 -18.80
C LYS A 250 -18.11 13.02 -19.18
N GLU A 251 -17.20 13.14 -18.22
CA GLU A 251 -15.77 13.30 -18.50
C GLU A 251 -15.18 11.97 -18.96
N VAL A 252 -14.29 12.05 -19.96
CA VAL A 252 -13.47 10.94 -20.43
C VAL A 252 -12.01 11.27 -20.16
N LYS A 253 -11.30 10.38 -19.46
CA LYS A 253 -9.86 10.48 -19.26
C LYS A 253 -9.14 9.34 -19.98
N GLU A 254 -7.98 9.66 -20.56
CA GLU A 254 -7.03 8.67 -21.03
C GLU A 254 -6.08 8.32 -19.89
N VAL A 255 -5.96 7.03 -19.57
CA VAL A 255 -5.07 6.50 -18.54
C VAL A 255 -3.90 5.82 -19.22
N LYS A 256 -2.70 6.09 -18.71
CA LYS A 256 -1.44 5.50 -19.20
C LYS A 256 -0.78 4.71 -18.09
N VAL A 257 -0.44 3.46 -18.38
CA VAL A 257 0.32 2.58 -17.50
C VAL A 257 1.63 2.26 -18.21
N ASP A 258 2.73 2.74 -17.65
CA ASP A 258 4.05 2.50 -18.23
C ASP A 258 4.48 1.04 -17.98
N VAL A 259 5.05 0.43 -19.02
CA VAL A 259 5.71 -0.88 -18.96
C VAL A 259 7.08 -0.78 -19.60
N SER A 260 8.08 -1.52 -19.10
CA SER A 260 9.43 -1.47 -19.67
C SER A 260 10.17 -2.80 -19.58
N GLY A 261 10.89 -3.13 -20.64
CA GLY A 261 11.77 -4.29 -20.71
C GLY A 261 13.16 -3.95 -20.20
N LYS A 262 13.66 -4.68 -19.20
CA LYS A 262 15.07 -4.63 -18.78
C LYS A 262 15.95 -5.42 -19.75
N GLY A 263 17.27 -5.30 -19.61
CA GLY A 263 18.22 -6.02 -20.47
C GLY A 263 18.19 -7.54 -20.31
N ASP A 264 17.69 -8.03 -19.17
CA ASP A 264 17.49 -9.44 -18.89
C ASP A 264 16.07 -9.94 -19.23
N LEU A 265 15.27 -9.15 -19.95
CA LEU A 265 13.90 -9.49 -20.33
C LEU A 265 13.86 -10.86 -21.02
N LYS A 266 12.98 -11.73 -20.53
CA LYS A 266 12.71 -13.04 -21.13
C LYS A 266 11.53 -12.94 -22.09
N THR A 267 11.63 -13.69 -23.19
CA THR A 267 10.51 -13.90 -24.11
C THR A 267 9.39 -14.66 -23.40
N GLY A 268 8.17 -14.16 -23.49
CA GLY A 268 6.99 -14.77 -22.86
C GLY A 268 5.72 -13.93 -23.04
N GLU A 269 4.64 -14.35 -22.42
CA GLU A 269 3.39 -13.58 -22.36
C GLU A 269 3.34 -12.79 -21.04
N ALA A 270 3.21 -11.48 -21.14
CA ALA A 270 2.86 -10.61 -20.03
C ALA A 270 1.34 -10.45 -19.99
N LYS A 271 0.73 -10.74 -18.84
CA LYS A 271 -0.73 -10.69 -18.66
C LYS A 271 -1.05 -9.99 -17.35
N PHE A 272 -1.91 -8.98 -17.40
CA PHE A 272 -2.28 -8.16 -16.26
C PHE A 272 -3.79 -8.10 -16.08
N ARG A 273 -4.24 -8.17 -14.82
CA ARG A 273 -5.57 -7.74 -14.41
C ARG A 273 -5.49 -6.29 -13.94
N ILE A 274 -6.32 -5.43 -14.51
CA ILE A 274 -6.40 -4.01 -14.15
C ILE A 274 -7.76 -3.76 -13.49
N GLU A 275 -7.72 -3.23 -12.27
CA GLU A 275 -8.88 -2.90 -11.46
C GLU A 275 -8.90 -1.39 -11.26
N VAL A 276 -9.95 -0.71 -11.72
CA VAL A 276 -10.09 0.74 -11.50
C VAL A 276 -11.04 0.97 -10.35
N LEU A 277 -10.48 1.45 -9.25
CA LEU A 277 -11.13 1.57 -7.96
C LEU A 277 -11.52 3.03 -7.69
N GLU A 278 -12.71 3.23 -7.12
CA GLU A 278 -13.23 4.53 -6.72
C GLU A 278 -13.39 4.59 -5.18
N GLU A 279 -13.34 5.78 -4.57
CA GLU A 279 -13.34 5.94 -3.11
C GLU A 279 -14.51 5.28 -2.39
N TYR A 280 -15.70 5.24 -3.00
CA TYR A 280 -16.93 4.70 -2.41
C TYR A 280 -17.35 3.34 -2.97
N GLY A 281 -16.48 2.69 -3.75
CA GLY A 281 -16.73 1.37 -4.33
C GLY A 281 -17.60 1.37 -5.59
N TYR A 282 -17.77 2.52 -6.26
CA TYR A 282 -18.32 2.58 -7.62
C TYR A 282 -17.24 2.24 -8.65
N ASP A 283 -16.65 1.06 -8.48
CA ASP A 283 -15.52 0.59 -9.25
C ASP A 283 -15.95 0.28 -10.70
N ALA A 284 -15.02 0.42 -11.63
CA ALA A 284 -15.26 -0.04 -12.99
C ALA A 284 -15.12 -1.57 -13.07
N GLU A 285 -15.81 -2.20 -14.03
CA GLU A 285 -15.61 -3.61 -14.33
C GLU A 285 -14.12 -3.90 -14.64
N PRO A 286 -13.49 -4.85 -13.92
CA PRO A 286 -12.08 -5.15 -14.12
C PRO A 286 -11.88 -5.79 -15.49
N PHE A 287 -10.73 -5.52 -16.10
CA PHE A 287 -10.38 -6.10 -17.39
C PHE A 287 -9.00 -6.73 -17.36
N THR A 288 -8.73 -7.58 -18.34
CA THR A 288 -7.43 -8.21 -18.55
C THR A 288 -6.85 -7.73 -19.86
N ILE A 289 -5.54 -7.50 -19.87
CA ILE A 289 -4.78 -7.26 -21.09
C ILE A 289 -3.55 -8.16 -21.10
N SER A 290 -3.17 -8.65 -22.28
CA SER A 290 -1.89 -9.30 -22.48
C SER A 290 -1.16 -8.79 -23.72
N PHE A 291 0.16 -8.90 -23.66
CA PHE A 291 1.07 -8.64 -24.77
C PHE A 291 2.28 -9.56 -24.63
N ASN A 292 2.99 -9.78 -25.73
CA ASN A 292 4.18 -10.62 -25.73
C ASN A 292 5.43 -9.78 -25.43
N THR A 293 6.44 -10.40 -24.83
CA THR A 293 7.78 -9.83 -24.66
C THR A 293 8.76 -10.58 -25.54
N GLU A 294 9.83 -9.90 -25.96
CA GLU A 294 10.92 -10.52 -26.70
C GLU A 294 12.26 -10.16 -26.04
N SER A 295 13.06 -11.20 -25.75
CA SER A 295 14.38 -10.99 -25.17
C SER A 295 15.27 -10.20 -26.12
N PHE A 296 16.13 -9.34 -25.56
CA PHE A 296 17.12 -8.61 -26.35
C PHE A 296 17.97 -9.58 -27.20
N LYS A 297 17.93 -9.39 -28.52
CA LYS A 297 18.82 -10.07 -29.46
C LYS A 297 19.96 -9.11 -29.82
N PRO A 298 21.20 -9.39 -29.40
CA PRO A 298 22.33 -8.56 -29.80
C PRO A 298 22.48 -8.56 -31.34
N PRO A 299 22.89 -7.44 -31.95
CA PRO A 299 23.12 -7.40 -33.39
C PRO A 299 24.19 -8.41 -33.78
N SER A 300 23.93 -9.16 -34.87
CA SER A 300 24.94 -10.02 -35.49
C SER A 300 25.81 -9.15 -36.39
N PHE A 301 27.06 -8.92 -35.97
CA PHE A 301 28.06 -8.31 -36.85
C PHE A 301 28.67 -9.42 -37.72
N ILE A 302 28.51 -9.28 -39.03
CA ILE A 302 29.26 -10.07 -40.01
C ILE A 302 30.26 -9.12 -40.64
N LEU A 303 31.53 -9.51 -40.66
CA LEU A 303 32.55 -8.80 -41.44
C LEU A 303 32.18 -8.96 -42.92
N ALA A 304 31.58 -7.93 -43.51
CA ALA A 304 31.02 -7.99 -44.85
C ALA A 304 32.09 -7.96 -45.95
N ASP A 305 33.19 -7.25 -45.68
CA ASP A 305 34.36 -7.19 -46.53
C ASP A 305 35.55 -6.69 -45.70
N TYR A 306 36.76 -7.07 -46.09
CA TYR A 306 37.99 -6.53 -45.53
C TYR A 306 38.98 -6.29 -46.66
N GLY A 307 39.44 -5.05 -46.80
CA GLY A 307 40.51 -4.67 -47.71
C GLY A 307 41.74 -4.29 -46.93
N ILE A 308 42.91 -4.77 -47.37
CA ILE A 308 44.19 -4.17 -47.00
C ILE A 308 44.51 -3.17 -48.10
N ASP A 309 44.50 -1.88 -47.75
CA ASP A 309 45.01 -0.82 -48.63
C ASP A 309 46.49 -0.66 -48.32
N ASP A 310 47.32 -1.02 -49.29
CA ASP A 310 48.73 -0.63 -49.36
C ASP A 310 48.74 0.66 -50.17
N ASP A 311 48.59 1.76 -49.44
CA ASP A 311 48.88 3.09 -49.92
C ASP A 311 50.31 3.08 -50.44
N LYS A 312 50.45 3.22 -51.77
CA LYS A 312 51.68 3.11 -52.57
C LYS A 312 52.80 4.13 -52.24
N GLU A 313 53.02 4.43 -50.97
CA GLU A 313 54.11 5.24 -50.45
C GLU A 313 55.14 4.41 -49.64
N GLY A 314 54.94 3.09 -49.48
CA GLY A 314 55.90 2.18 -48.83
C GLY A 314 56.59 1.19 -49.77
N GLU A 315 57.83 0.77 -49.47
CA GLU A 315 58.61 -0.21 -50.27
C GLU A 315 58.12 -1.67 -50.18
N SER A 316 56.90 -1.91 -49.67
CA SER A 316 56.42 -3.27 -49.36
C SER A 316 55.37 -3.73 -50.36
N TYR A 317 55.81 -4.21 -51.53
CA TYR A 317 54.90 -4.78 -52.53
C TYR A 317 54.39 -6.17 -52.10
N GLY A 318 53.07 -6.35 -52.01
CA GLY A 318 52.44 -7.66 -51.83
C GLY A 318 52.77 -8.63 -52.98
N ASN A 319 53.22 -9.84 -52.66
CA ASN A 319 53.66 -10.85 -53.64
C ASN A 319 52.53 -11.73 -54.21
N ASN A 320 51.26 -11.33 -54.04
CA ASN A 320 50.08 -12.02 -54.57
C ASN A 320 49.91 -13.49 -54.13
N ASN A 321 50.48 -13.89 -52.98
CA ASN A 321 50.42 -15.29 -52.51
C ASN A 321 49.17 -15.64 -51.68
N GLY A 322 48.12 -14.80 -51.69
CA GLY A 322 46.93 -15.01 -50.86
C GLY A 322 47.23 -14.92 -49.36
N ILE A 323 46.16 -14.87 -48.57
CA ILE A 323 46.23 -14.88 -47.11
C ILE A 323 46.35 -16.34 -46.67
N ILE A 324 47.36 -16.68 -45.88
CA ILE A 324 47.41 -17.96 -45.14
C ILE A 324 46.56 -17.83 -43.89
#